data_AF-A0A420MRN7-F1
#
_entry.id   AF-A0A420MRN7-F1
#
_cell.length_a   1.000
_cell.length_b   1.000
_cell.length_c   1.000
_cell.angle_alpha   90.00
_cell.angle_beta   90.00
_cell.angle_gamma   90.00
#
_symmetry.space_group_name_H-M   'P 1'
#
loop_
_entity.id
_entity.type
_entity.pdbx_description
1 polymer ?
#
loop_
_entity_poly.entity_id
_entity_poly.type
_entity_poly.pdbx_seq_one_letter_code
_entity_poly.pdbx_strand_id
1 'polypeptide(L)'
;MSPNAISTGTQAKQDDYLVGLEQYGLQQPSAQQKLTPLDMNMPRLYGIRLVLCFPLTSGADKLQIYETLKKGLVHTVTSIPWIAGVIDPKTRRVQIVDSPSGFKFPYKDLSDTLPSYAALKEKSFPPSEFSTAQLGPIDVMPQGPD
;
A
#
# COMPACT_ATOMS: atom_id res chain seq x y z
N MET A 1 37.32 30.67 2.62
CA MET A 1 36.77 29.99 1.43
C MET A 1 36.44 28.58 1.84
N SER A 2 35.15 28.26 2.01
CA SER A 2 34.68 26.92 2.31
C SER A 2 33.64 26.53 1.25
N PRO A 3 33.86 25.44 0.51
CA PRO A 3 32.80 24.60 -0.06
C PRO A 3 32.86 23.24 0.68
N ASN A 4 31.81 22.48 0.95
CA ASN A 4 30.46 22.35 0.43
C ASN A 4 29.61 21.72 1.53
N ALA A 5 28.42 22.26 1.79
CA ALA A 5 27.37 21.50 2.47
C ALA A 5 26.66 20.65 1.41
N ILE A 6 26.83 19.33 1.47
CA ILE A 6 26.07 18.38 0.67
C ILE A 6 24.64 18.40 1.21
N SER A 7 23.70 18.83 0.37
CA SER A 7 22.27 18.79 0.64
C SER A 7 21.80 17.34 0.66
N THR A 8 21.73 16.75 1.86
CA THR A 8 21.08 15.46 2.14
C THR A 8 19.58 15.68 2.39
N GLY A 9 18.88 16.18 1.37
CA GLY A 9 17.50 16.63 1.51
C GLY A 9 16.52 15.93 0.59
N THR A 10 16.55 14.59 0.42
CA THR A 10 15.43 13.89 -0.27
C THR A 10 15.27 12.40 0.06
N GLN A 11 16.25 11.71 0.64
CA GLN A 11 16.14 10.26 0.91
C GLN A 11 15.33 9.92 2.17
N ALA A 12 15.24 10.83 3.15
CA ALA A 12 14.69 10.52 4.48
C ALA A 12 13.16 10.35 4.58
N LYS A 13 12.38 10.68 3.54
CA LYS A 13 10.89 10.61 3.59
C LYS A 13 10.30 9.31 3.04
N GLN A 14 11.10 8.45 2.42
CA GLN A 14 10.62 7.24 1.75
C GLN A 14 10.68 6.00 2.66
N ASP A 15 11.56 6.02 3.65
CA ASP A 15 11.74 4.93 4.62
C ASP A 15 10.65 4.91 5.72
N ASP A 16 9.95 6.02 5.98
CA ASP A 16 8.93 6.15 7.04
C ASP A 16 7.65 5.34 6.79
N TYR A 17 7.43 4.86 5.57
CA TYR A 17 6.25 4.08 5.19
C TYR A 17 6.52 2.57 5.11
N LEU A 18 7.76 2.16 5.38
CA LEU A 18 8.16 0.77 5.37
C LEU A 18 7.89 0.17 6.75
N VAL A 19 6.96 -0.77 6.80
CA VAL A 19 6.55 -1.45 8.03
C VAL A 19 7.24 -2.79 8.09
N GLY A 20 8.18 -2.89 9.04
CA GLY A 20 8.81 -4.14 9.44
C GLY A 20 8.13 -4.74 10.67
N LEU A 21 7.98 -6.06 10.71
CA LEU A 21 7.38 -6.76 11.86
C LEU A 21 8.25 -6.65 13.11
N GLU A 22 9.57 -6.54 12.94
CA GLU A 22 10.56 -6.39 13.99
C GLU A 22 10.38 -5.08 14.78
N GLN A 23 9.84 -4.03 14.15
CA GLN A 23 9.49 -2.77 14.81
C GLN A 23 8.44 -2.95 15.91
N TYR A 24 7.70 -4.07 15.88
CA TYR A 24 6.66 -4.44 16.82
C TYR A 24 7.05 -5.66 17.68
N GLY A 25 8.33 -6.07 17.63
CA GLY A 25 8.81 -7.25 18.34
C GLY A 25 8.27 -8.57 17.78
N LEU A 26 7.78 -8.58 16.54
CA LEU A 26 7.27 -9.77 15.86
C LEU A 26 8.29 -10.30 14.87
N GLN A 27 8.31 -11.61 14.69
CA GLN A 27 9.11 -12.26 13.66
C GLN A 27 8.27 -12.47 12.41
N GLN A 28 8.86 -12.23 11.24
CA GLN A 28 8.23 -12.59 9.97
C GLN A 28 8.27 -14.10 9.78
N PRO A 29 7.12 -14.79 9.77
CA PRO A 29 7.10 -16.19 9.40
C PRO A 29 7.38 -16.28 7.89
N SER A 30 8.24 -17.22 7.49
CA SER A 30 8.43 -17.50 6.06
C SER A 30 7.15 -18.12 5.50
N ALA A 31 6.63 -17.55 4.41
CA ALA A 31 5.47 -18.07 3.73
C ALA A 31 5.64 -17.95 2.21
N GLN A 32 6.24 -18.97 1.63
CA GLN A 32 6.25 -19.15 0.19
C GLN A 32 4.94 -19.77 -0.26
N GLN A 33 4.24 -19.13 -1.19
CA GLN A 33 2.96 -19.61 -1.71
C GLN A 33 3.04 -19.79 -3.23
N LYS A 34 2.78 -21.02 -3.69
CA LYS A 34 2.64 -21.30 -5.11
C LYS A 34 1.29 -20.76 -5.59
N LEU A 35 1.32 -20.02 -6.70
CA LEU A 35 0.10 -19.59 -7.37
C LEU A 35 -0.57 -20.78 -8.08
N THR A 36 -1.89 -20.77 -8.13
CA THR A 36 -2.66 -21.77 -8.88
C THR A 36 -2.53 -21.53 -10.38
N PRO A 37 -2.85 -22.50 -11.24
CA PRO A 37 -2.88 -22.28 -12.69
C PRO A 37 -3.78 -21.12 -13.12
N LEU A 38 -4.87 -20.84 -12.39
CA LEU A 38 -5.77 -19.72 -12.66
C LEU A 38 -5.09 -18.37 -12.35
N ASP A 39 -4.42 -18.28 -11.20
CA ASP A 39 -3.66 -17.09 -10.81
C ASP A 39 -2.53 -16.79 -11.82
N MET A 40 -1.90 -17.85 -12.34
CA MET A 40 -0.85 -17.77 -13.35
C MET A 40 -1.34 -17.33 -14.74
N ASN A 41 -2.64 -17.42 -15.00
CA ASN A 41 -3.22 -16.97 -16.28
C ASN A 41 -3.40 -15.44 -16.31
N MET A 42 -3.42 -14.77 -15.15
CA MET A 42 -3.67 -13.33 -15.06
C MET A 42 -2.67 -12.55 -14.17
N PRO A 43 -1.35 -12.80 -14.22
CA PRO A 43 -0.41 -12.23 -13.26
C PRO A 43 -0.18 -10.71 -13.43
N ARG A 44 -0.63 -10.11 -14.54
CA ARG A 44 -0.39 -8.68 -14.85
C ARG A 44 -1.64 -7.82 -14.99
N LEU A 45 -2.84 -8.41 -15.09
CA LEU A 45 -4.06 -7.67 -15.44
C LEU A 45 -4.89 -7.14 -14.25
N TYR A 46 -4.64 -7.60 -13.01
CA TYR A 46 -5.56 -7.34 -11.89
C TYR A 46 -4.85 -6.85 -10.64
N GLY A 47 -4.31 -5.63 -10.69
CA GLY A 47 -4.27 -4.82 -9.48
C GLY A 47 -5.70 -4.43 -9.11
N ILE A 48 -6.38 -5.22 -8.27
CA ILE A 48 -7.69 -4.79 -7.77
C ILE A 48 -7.44 -3.64 -6.80
N ARG A 49 -8.01 -2.49 -7.11
CA ARG A 49 -8.03 -1.35 -6.20
C ARG A 49 -9.39 -1.18 -5.57
N LEU A 50 -9.41 -1.17 -4.25
CA LEU A 50 -10.58 -0.82 -3.46
C LEU A 50 -10.30 0.45 -2.68
N VAL A 51 -11.25 1.40 -2.70
CA VAL A 51 -11.23 2.60 -1.87
C VAL A 51 -12.36 2.45 -0.86
N LEU A 52 -12.01 2.44 0.43
CA LEU A 52 -12.96 2.36 1.53
C LEU A 52 -13.00 3.73 2.23
N CYS A 53 -14.17 4.37 2.22
CA CYS A 53 -14.37 5.67 2.86
C CYS A 53 -15.07 5.49 4.20
N PHE A 54 -14.45 5.97 5.28
CA PHE A 54 -15.02 5.98 6.61
C PHE A 54 -15.23 7.42 7.07
N PRO A 55 -16.42 7.78 7.59
CA PRO A 55 -16.60 9.09 8.21
C PRO A 55 -15.80 9.13 9.51
N LEU A 56 -15.10 10.25 9.75
CA LEU A 56 -14.41 10.50 11.01
C LEU A 56 -15.24 11.45 11.88
N THR A 57 -15.18 11.27 13.19
CA THR A 57 -15.73 12.24 14.14
C THR A 57 -14.93 13.54 14.10
N SER A 58 -15.57 14.66 14.41
CA SER A 58 -14.88 15.95 14.48
C SER A 58 -13.74 15.90 15.51
N GLY A 59 -12.57 16.42 15.13
CA GLY A 59 -11.37 16.41 16.00
C GLY A 59 -10.69 15.04 16.13
N ALA A 60 -11.06 14.04 15.33
CA ALA A 60 -10.38 12.75 15.35
C ALA A 60 -8.87 12.89 15.05
N ASP A 61 -8.04 12.23 15.86
CA ASP A 61 -6.61 12.18 15.64
C ASP A 61 -6.27 11.21 14.50
N LYS A 62 -6.00 11.77 13.32
CA LYS A 62 -5.65 11.02 12.10
C LYS A 62 -4.39 10.18 12.29
N LEU A 63 -3.41 10.65 13.07
CA LEU A 63 -2.17 9.92 13.32
C LEU A 63 -2.42 8.72 14.22
N GLN A 64 -3.21 8.89 15.29
CA GLN A 64 -3.61 7.77 16.15
C GLN A 64 -4.38 6.69 15.37
N ILE A 65 -5.28 7.09 14.47
CA ILE A 65 -6.01 6.17 13.59
C ILE A 65 -5.03 5.41 12.69
N TYR A 66 -4.12 6.12 12.03
CA TYR A 66 -3.10 5.51 11.17
C TYR A 66 -2.22 4.49 11.94
N GLU A 67 -1.74 4.85 13.13
CA GLU A 67 -0.95 3.96 13.98
C GLU A 67 -1.74 2.72 14.41
N THR A 68 -3.03 2.86 14.68
CA THR A 68 -3.91 1.73 15.03
C THR A 68 -4.10 0.79 13.85
N LEU A 69 -4.35 1.33 12.65
CA LEU A 69 -4.46 0.54 11.42
C LEU A 69 -3.15 -0.18 11.09
N LYS A 70 -2.02 0.52 11.24
CA LYS A 70 -0.67 -0.05 11.02
C LYS A 70 -0.41 -1.23 11.95
N LYS A 71 -0.74 -1.12 13.24
CA LYS A 71 -0.66 -2.24 14.21
C LYS A 71 -1.56 -3.41 13.81
N GLY A 72 -2.80 -3.15 13.42
CA GLY A 72 -3.71 -4.20 12.97
C GLY A 72 -3.18 -4.94 11.73
N LEU A 73 -2.63 -4.20 10.77
CA LEU A 73 -2.01 -4.76 9.57
C LEU A 73 -0.80 -5.64 9.91
N VAL A 74 0.06 -5.20 10.82
CA VAL A 74 1.20 -5.98 11.34
C VAL A 74 0.74 -7.34 11.89
N HIS A 75 -0.27 -7.36 12.76
CA HIS A 75 -0.81 -8.62 13.29
C HIS A 75 -1.46 -9.51 12.21
N THR A 76 -2.09 -8.88 11.22
CA THR A 76 -2.69 -9.59 10.08
C THR A 76 -1.60 -10.28 9.26
N VAL A 77 -0.50 -9.58 8.96
CA VAL A 77 0.66 -10.15 8.24
C VAL A 77 1.29 -11.28 9.05
N THR A 78 1.44 -11.15 10.37
CA THR A 78 1.96 -12.25 11.19
C THR A 78 1.08 -13.51 11.11
N SER A 79 -0.24 -13.35 10.96
CA SER A 79 -1.19 -14.47 10.85
C SER A 79 -1.30 -15.02 9.42
N ILE A 80 -1.07 -14.17 8.41
CA ILE A 80 -1.19 -14.50 6.98
C ILE A 80 0.04 -13.93 6.24
N PRO A 81 1.23 -14.54 6.37
CA PRO A 81 2.49 -13.87 6.03
C PRO A 81 2.70 -13.63 4.55
N TRP A 82 2.12 -14.48 3.69
CA TRP A 82 2.24 -14.37 2.24
C TRP A 82 1.61 -13.08 1.68
N ILE A 83 0.73 -12.37 2.40
CA ILE A 83 0.15 -11.09 1.92
C ILE A 83 1.19 -9.97 1.82
N ALA A 84 2.28 -10.04 2.60
CA ALA A 84 3.39 -9.11 2.54
C ALA A 84 4.51 -9.58 1.61
N GLY A 85 4.33 -10.74 0.95
CA GLY A 85 5.31 -11.29 0.02
C GLY A 85 5.34 -10.56 -1.32
N VAL A 86 6.38 -10.83 -2.09
CA VAL A 86 6.55 -10.31 -3.45
C VAL A 86 6.36 -11.43 -4.47
N ILE A 87 5.84 -11.08 -5.63
CA ILE A 87 5.70 -12.03 -6.74
C ILE A 87 7.08 -12.20 -7.39
N ASP A 88 7.64 -13.41 -7.33
CA ASP A 88 8.91 -13.75 -8.00
C ASP A 88 8.65 -14.45 -9.34
N PRO A 89 8.99 -13.80 -10.48
CA PRO A 89 8.85 -14.40 -11.81
C PRO A 89 10.03 -15.30 -12.20
N LYS A 90 11.08 -15.44 -11.36
CA LYS A 90 12.34 -16.09 -11.74
C LYS A 90 12.25 -17.60 -11.94
N THR A 91 11.19 -18.25 -11.45
CA THR A 91 10.95 -19.66 -11.74
C THR A 91 9.89 -19.80 -12.84
N ARG A 92 9.84 -20.92 -13.56
CA ARG A 92 8.77 -21.22 -14.54
C ARG A 92 7.35 -21.20 -13.93
N ARG A 93 7.22 -20.92 -12.63
CA ARG A 93 5.99 -20.73 -11.89
C ARG A 93 6.06 -19.40 -11.13
N VAL A 94 5.07 -18.55 -11.35
CA VAL A 94 4.91 -17.34 -10.56
C VAL A 94 4.55 -17.77 -9.12
N GLN A 95 5.27 -17.26 -8.13
CA GLN A 95 5.05 -17.58 -6.72
C GLN A 95 5.22 -16.34 -5.85
N ILE A 96 4.59 -16.37 -4.68
CA ILE A 96 4.82 -15.38 -3.63
C ILE A 96 6.03 -15.86 -2.82
N VAL A 97 7.02 -14.98 -2.68
CA VAL A 97 8.20 -15.18 -1.82
C VAL A 97 8.26 -14.11 -0.75
N ASP A 98 9.02 -14.38 0.32
CA ASP A 98 9.17 -13.44 1.43
C ASP A 98 9.76 -12.10 0.95
N SER A 99 9.18 -10.99 1.41
CA SER A 99 9.75 -9.66 1.20
C SER A 99 10.85 -9.41 2.23
N PRO A 100 12.11 -9.14 1.81
CA PRO A 100 13.23 -8.90 2.73
C PRO A 100 13.17 -7.52 3.41
N SER A 101 12.31 -6.63 2.92
CA SER A 101 12.23 -5.23 3.38
C SER A 101 10.92 -4.90 4.07
N GLY A 102 10.10 -5.89 4.47
CA GLY A 102 8.75 -5.62 4.99
C GLY A 102 7.79 -5.12 3.90
N PHE A 103 6.73 -4.39 4.30
CA PHE A 103 5.66 -3.95 3.41
C PHE A 103 5.37 -2.44 3.51
N LYS A 104 4.87 -1.85 2.43
CA LYS A 104 4.58 -0.41 2.37
C LYS A 104 3.18 -0.12 2.91
N PHE A 105 3.06 0.83 3.82
CA PHE A 105 1.79 1.34 4.32
C PHE A 105 1.81 2.87 4.39
N PRO A 106 1.63 3.59 3.26
CA PRO A 106 1.79 5.03 3.22
C PRO A 106 0.62 5.78 3.87
N TYR A 107 0.94 6.85 4.61
CA TYR A 107 -0.03 7.83 5.09
C TYR A 107 -0.01 9.08 4.21
N LYS A 108 -1.18 9.57 3.82
CA LYS A 108 -1.33 10.84 3.09
C LYS A 108 -2.54 11.60 3.64
N ASP A 109 -2.34 12.86 4.00
CA ASP A 109 -3.46 13.76 4.25
C ASP A 109 -3.88 14.41 2.94
N LEU A 110 -5.12 14.15 2.52
CA LEU A 110 -5.68 14.63 1.25
C LEU A 110 -6.85 15.60 1.47
N SER A 111 -7.00 16.15 2.68
CA SER A 111 -8.11 17.07 3.00
C SER A 111 -8.19 18.29 2.08
N ASP A 112 -7.07 18.75 1.52
CA ASP A 112 -7.03 19.89 0.59
C ASP A 112 -7.23 19.49 -0.88
N THR A 113 -7.25 18.18 -1.19
CA THR A 113 -7.31 17.65 -2.56
C THR A 113 -8.62 16.95 -2.86
N LEU A 114 -9.18 16.22 -1.89
CA LEU A 114 -10.42 15.45 -2.07
C LEU A 114 -11.63 16.17 -1.47
N PRO A 115 -12.83 15.98 -2.03
CA PRO A 115 -14.05 16.46 -1.41
C PRO A 115 -14.26 15.86 -0.02
N SER A 116 -14.99 16.57 0.84
CA SER A 116 -15.36 16.07 2.16
C SER A 116 -16.20 14.78 2.05
N TYR A 117 -16.17 13.96 3.11
CA TYR A 117 -16.99 12.75 3.16
C TYR A 117 -18.48 13.03 2.92
N ALA A 118 -19.00 14.14 3.46
CA ALA A 118 -20.39 14.53 3.27
C ALA A 118 -20.70 14.84 1.79
N ALA A 119 -19.82 15.57 1.11
CA ALA A 119 -19.96 15.88 -0.31
C ALA A 119 -19.85 14.63 -1.19
N LEU A 120 -18.94 13.71 -0.85
CA LEU A 120 -18.84 12.41 -1.53
C LEU A 120 -20.11 11.57 -1.34
N LYS A 121 -20.65 11.55 -0.12
CA LYS A 121 -21.87 10.80 0.22
C LYS A 121 -23.09 11.31 -0.54
N GLU A 122 -23.26 12.63 -0.65
CA GLU A 122 -24.36 13.25 -1.41
C GLU A 122 -24.35 12.81 -2.89
N LYS A 123 -23.16 12.67 -3.48
CA LYS A 123 -22.99 12.22 -4.87
C LYS A 123 -22.91 10.69 -5.03
N SER A 124 -23.09 9.92 -3.96
CA SER A 124 -22.94 8.45 -3.95
C SER A 124 -21.54 7.94 -4.34
N PHE A 125 -20.49 8.63 -3.89
CA PHE A 125 -19.07 8.22 -4.05
C PHE A 125 -18.66 7.90 -5.50
N PRO A 126 -18.84 8.83 -6.45
CA PRO A 126 -18.55 8.54 -7.86
C PRO A 126 -17.03 8.35 -8.06
N PRO A 127 -16.58 7.35 -8.84
CA PRO A 127 -15.16 7.06 -9.05
C PRO A 127 -14.33 8.26 -9.56
N SER A 128 -14.98 9.18 -10.29
CA SER A 128 -14.35 10.40 -10.82
C SER A 128 -13.79 11.32 -9.73
N GLU A 129 -14.30 11.26 -8.50
CA GLU A 129 -13.81 12.08 -7.39
C GLU A 129 -12.53 11.48 -6.75
N PHE A 130 -12.10 10.29 -7.19
CA PHE A 130 -10.91 9.59 -6.70
C PHE A 130 -9.78 9.53 -7.75
N SER A 131 -9.84 10.34 -8.80
CA SER A 131 -8.91 10.28 -9.94
C SER A 131 -7.55 10.95 -9.72
N THR A 132 -7.23 11.37 -8.49
CA THR A 132 -5.92 12.00 -8.20
C THR A 132 -4.79 10.99 -8.27
N ALA A 133 -3.68 11.36 -8.93
CA ALA A 133 -2.46 10.56 -8.99
C ALA A 133 -1.88 10.22 -7.59
N GLN A 134 -2.28 10.97 -6.55
CA GLN A 134 -1.88 10.69 -5.16
C GLN A 134 -2.59 9.49 -4.55
N LEU A 135 -3.83 9.24 -4.99
CA LEU A 135 -4.51 7.96 -4.85
C LEU A 135 -4.07 7.06 -6.00
N GLY A 136 -2.81 7.06 -6.43
CA GLY A 136 -2.21 6.22 -7.48
C GLY A 136 -2.72 6.48 -8.92
N PRO A 137 -2.00 6.03 -9.95
CA PRO A 137 -2.56 6.00 -11.29
C PRO A 137 -3.81 5.10 -11.28
N ILE A 138 -4.86 5.52 -11.98
CA ILE A 138 -5.78 4.55 -12.59
C ILE A 138 -4.94 3.96 -13.72
N ASP A 139 -4.09 2.98 -13.41
CA ASP A 139 -3.34 2.34 -14.47
C ASP A 139 -4.36 1.80 -15.45
N VAL A 140 -4.20 2.22 -16.71
CA VAL A 140 -4.93 1.67 -17.84
C VAL A 140 -4.68 0.16 -17.75
N MET A 141 -5.74 -0.65 -17.80
CA MET A 141 -5.61 -2.10 -17.91
C MET A 141 -4.48 -2.39 -18.91
N PRO A 142 -3.43 -3.13 -18.54
CA PRO A 142 -2.41 -3.49 -19.51
C PRO A 142 -3.14 -4.20 -20.64
N GLN A 143 -3.01 -3.66 -21.85
CA GLN A 143 -3.56 -4.27 -23.06
C GLN A 143 -3.03 -5.70 -23.09
N GLY A 144 -3.93 -6.66 -23.30
CA GLY A 144 -3.54 -8.06 -23.45
C GLY A 144 -2.53 -8.19 -24.58
N PRO A 145 -1.70 -9.26 -24.59
CA PRO A 145 -0.81 -9.50 -25.71
C PRO A 145 -1.62 -9.61 -27.00
N ASP A 146 -1.14 -8.97 -28.06
CA ASP A 146 -1.63 -9.16 -29.43
C ASP A 146 -1.51 -10.63 -29.87
#